data_AF-A0AAX6N6T8-F1
#
_entry.id   AF-A0AAX6N6T8-F1
#
_cell.length_a   1.000
_cell.length_b   1.000
_cell.length_c   1.000
_cell.angle_alpha   90.00
_cell.angle_beta   90.00
_cell.angle_gamma   90.00
#
_symmetry.space_group_name_H-M   'P 1'
#
loop_
_entity.id
_entity.type
_entity.pdbx_description
1 polymer ?
#
loop_
_entity_poly.entity_id
_entity_poly.type
_entity_poly.pdbx_seq_one_letter_code
_entity_poly.pdbx_strand_id
1 'polypeptide(L)'
;MKIWKLSTSLESEQIAAANKEDDETLFRNLLQQGEYLHSKTNLPVETYEKGELNNLLTYKGFATPPIIDGYAVQSLEKLISEFVEFVPLTHPEYKCYAVNIVNVINECVNYSESIPDDFGGFDKLSFIEDKVKRQPIFRIKYTEHSLGDFPIISPEIYVSDAFREVVFENGLTGFTFYEVWSSQEAEASVEELNPFVRESLDEDVEAHLQAYYGPIIRRVEAESAELTEAGFYEMAPTESVPFYTVATHGYSTLRLPAPPGLDSAYVELVMHADQDPFEDEKYSWIPQVMHQVGSFAVNNMNWIGQWMVFPNQELDRYVDTYERTLTGEKVKLPLQVQPYSPESGFCGVMVVPPLPQCQEAFMMPYLENGKETHGEWPVYFHTLLPLYEEEMEYYFQHGQEALLEKMMENGIEHLFNLHRPNTFKEKRKGFFGRFNK
;
A
#
# COMPACT_ATOMS: atom_id res chain seq x y z
N MET A 1 -24.73 13.15 -14.66
CA MET A 1 -24.95 12.44 -13.38
C MET A 1 -23.79 11.49 -13.20
N LYS A 2 -23.38 11.26 -11.96
CA LYS A 2 -22.32 10.29 -11.66
C LYS A 2 -22.88 9.14 -10.83
N ILE A 3 -22.21 8.00 -10.96
CA ILE A 3 -22.45 6.81 -10.16
C ILE A 3 -21.15 6.49 -9.41
N TRP A 4 -21.30 6.19 -8.13
CA TRP A 4 -20.20 5.95 -7.21
C TRP A 4 -20.30 4.54 -6.64
N LYS A 5 -19.19 3.81 -6.59
CA LYS A 5 -19.08 2.59 -5.77
C LYS A 5 -18.85 2.99 -4.32
N LEU A 6 -19.69 2.46 -3.43
CA LEU A 6 -19.64 2.68 -1.99
C LEU A 6 -18.72 1.65 -1.32
N SER A 7 -17.86 2.11 -0.41
CA SER A 7 -17.03 1.27 0.47
C SER A 7 -16.99 1.86 1.89
N THR A 8 -16.51 1.06 2.84
CA THR A 8 -16.33 1.45 4.24
C THR A 8 -14.91 1.96 4.48
N SER A 9 -14.74 2.91 5.40
CA SER A 9 -13.40 3.31 5.86
C SER A 9 -12.66 2.14 6.52
N LEU A 10 -11.35 2.04 6.29
CA LEU A 10 -10.47 1.03 6.91
C LEU A 10 -10.25 1.27 8.40
N GLU A 11 -10.50 2.50 8.88
CA GLU A 11 -10.37 2.89 10.30
C GLU A 11 -11.65 2.61 11.12
N SER A 12 -12.75 2.27 10.45
CA SER A 12 -14.03 1.98 11.12
C SER A 12 -13.96 0.70 11.96
N GLU A 13 -14.64 0.73 13.11
CA GLU A 13 -14.85 -0.47 13.94
C GLU A 13 -15.43 -1.62 13.09
N GLN A 14 -14.84 -2.81 13.29
CA GLN A 14 -15.25 -4.03 12.60
C GLN A 14 -16.15 -4.85 13.51
N ILE A 15 -17.33 -5.24 13.02
CA ILE A 15 -18.26 -6.12 13.74
C ILE A 15 -18.45 -7.43 12.98
N ALA A 16 -18.76 -8.50 13.70
CA ALA A 16 -19.03 -9.81 13.12
C ALA A 16 -20.32 -10.40 13.71
N ALA A 17 -20.85 -11.42 13.04
CA ALA A 17 -21.92 -12.24 13.62
C ALA A 17 -21.44 -12.94 14.90
N ALA A 18 -22.26 -12.93 15.95
CA ALA A 18 -21.90 -13.56 17.22
C ALA A 18 -21.85 -15.10 17.12
N ASN A 19 -22.68 -15.72 16.27
CA ASN A 19 -22.59 -17.15 15.94
C ASN A 19 -22.15 -17.36 14.48
N LYS A 20 -20.93 -17.88 14.31
CA LYS A 20 -20.28 -18.02 13.00
C LYS A 20 -20.89 -19.04 12.04
N GLU A 21 -21.75 -19.96 12.50
CA GLU A 21 -22.36 -20.98 11.63
C GLU A 21 -23.76 -20.56 11.13
N ASP A 22 -24.67 -20.22 12.05
CA ASP A 22 -26.07 -19.94 11.71
C ASP A 22 -26.29 -18.49 11.23
N ASP A 23 -25.66 -17.51 11.88
CA ASP A 23 -25.93 -16.09 11.61
C ASP A 23 -25.21 -15.60 10.34
N GLU A 24 -24.00 -16.09 10.06
CA GLU A 24 -23.24 -15.81 8.81
C GLU A 24 -24.01 -16.21 7.55
N THR A 25 -24.78 -17.30 7.60
CA THR A 25 -25.62 -17.72 6.48
C THR A 25 -26.69 -16.68 6.17
N LEU A 26 -27.20 -15.98 7.18
CA LEU A 26 -28.19 -14.94 6.99
C LEU A 26 -27.57 -13.63 6.48
N PHE A 27 -26.35 -13.28 6.93
CA PHE A 27 -25.57 -12.19 6.34
C PHE A 27 -25.24 -12.46 4.87
N ARG A 28 -24.96 -13.71 4.50
CA ARG A 28 -24.82 -14.12 3.10
C ARG A 28 -26.12 -13.92 2.30
N ASN A 29 -27.27 -14.24 2.89
CA ASN A 29 -28.56 -14.06 2.22
C ASN A 29 -28.92 -12.58 2.01
N LEU A 30 -28.57 -11.68 2.95
CA LEU A 30 -28.70 -10.22 2.80
C LEU A 30 -28.06 -9.73 1.49
N LEU A 31 -26.94 -10.32 1.09
CA LEU A 31 -26.22 -9.95 -0.13
C LEU A 31 -26.55 -10.79 -1.37
N GLN A 32 -27.25 -11.92 -1.28
CA GLN A 32 -27.37 -12.80 -2.46
C GLN A 32 -28.72 -12.77 -3.14
N GLN A 33 -29.80 -12.38 -2.47
CA GLN A 33 -31.14 -12.63 -3.01
C GLN A 33 -31.83 -11.38 -3.55
N GLY A 34 -31.49 -10.18 -3.08
CA GLY A 34 -32.20 -8.95 -3.48
C GLY A 34 -33.68 -8.96 -3.07
N GLU A 35 -34.04 -9.83 -2.13
CA GLU A 35 -35.40 -10.01 -1.63
C GLU A 35 -35.51 -9.43 -0.22
N TYR A 36 -36.72 -9.00 0.15
CA TYR A 36 -37.01 -8.60 1.53
C TYR A 36 -36.95 -9.82 2.44
N LEU A 37 -36.29 -9.67 3.59
CA LEU A 37 -36.21 -10.72 4.61
C LEU A 37 -37.51 -10.83 5.43
N HIS A 38 -38.45 -9.87 5.29
CA HIS A 38 -39.76 -9.85 5.93
C HIS A 38 -39.71 -10.23 7.42
N SER A 39 -39.10 -9.34 8.21
CA SER A 39 -39.23 -9.21 9.67
C SER A 39 -39.25 -10.51 10.50
N LYS A 40 -38.09 -10.92 11.04
CA LYS A 40 -37.90 -11.36 12.44
C LYS A 40 -36.47 -11.85 12.67
N THR A 41 -35.49 -10.97 12.52
CA THR A 41 -34.14 -11.30 12.96
C THR A 41 -33.51 -10.07 13.57
N ASN A 42 -33.54 -10.03 14.90
CA ASN A 42 -32.67 -9.17 15.67
C ASN A 42 -31.35 -9.94 15.80
N LEU A 43 -30.45 -9.77 14.84
CA LEU A 43 -29.25 -10.61 14.71
C LEU A 43 -28.21 -10.19 15.75
N PRO A 44 -27.71 -11.12 16.57
CA PRO A 44 -26.65 -10.80 17.50
C PRO A 44 -25.33 -10.58 16.76
N VAL A 45 -24.70 -9.44 17.02
CA VAL A 45 -23.40 -9.05 16.49
C VAL A 45 -22.49 -8.60 17.63
N GLU A 46 -21.20 -8.76 17.44
CA GLU A 46 -20.17 -8.35 18.39
C GLU A 46 -19.05 -7.59 17.69
N THR A 47 -18.40 -6.69 18.43
CA THR A 47 -17.15 -6.05 17.97
C THR A 47 -16.10 -7.14 17.76
N TYR A 48 -15.67 -7.30 16.52
CA TYR A 48 -14.57 -8.18 16.15
C TYR A 48 -13.22 -7.50 16.40
N GLU A 49 -13.10 -6.24 15.97
CA GLU A 49 -11.91 -5.41 16.13
C GLU A 49 -12.33 -3.98 16.41
N LYS A 50 -11.75 -3.38 17.45
CA LYS A 50 -12.04 -2.00 17.84
C LYS A 50 -11.44 -1.03 16.83
N GLY A 51 -12.21 0.00 16.49
CA GLY A 51 -11.78 1.09 15.61
C GLY A 51 -12.54 2.36 15.93
N GLU A 52 -12.58 3.28 14.98
CA GLU A 52 -13.42 4.47 15.11
C GLU A 52 -14.90 4.10 14.97
N LEU A 53 -15.73 4.60 15.90
CA LEU A 53 -17.17 4.37 15.87
C LEU A 53 -17.84 5.31 14.86
N ASN A 54 -17.68 4.96 13.59
CA ASN A 54 -18.24 5.69 12.45
C ASN A 54 -19.72 5.38 12.21
N ASN A 55 -20.40 6.23 11.44
CA ASN A 55 -21.82 6.01 11.11
C ASN A 55 -22.02 4.84 10.12
N LEU A 56 -21.02 4.55 9.28
CA LEU A 56 -20.90 3.31 8.50
C LEU A 56 -19.77 2.44 9.07
N LEU A 57 -20.15 1.28 9.59
CA LEU A 57 -19.29 0.28 10.22
C LEU A 57 -18.87 -0.79 9.22
N THR A 58 -17.73 -1.43 9.49
CA THR A 58 -17.21 -2.53 8.67
C THR A 58 -17.74 -3.86 9.21
N TYR A 59 -18.22 -4.74 8.34
CA TYR A 59 -18.56 -6.11 8.72
C TYR A 59 -17.43 -7.07 8.37
N LYS A 60 -16.99 -7.87 9.34
CA LYS A 60 -15.98 -8.92 9.14
C LYS A 60 -16.67 -10.25 8.87
N GLY A 61 -16.84 -10.58 7.59
CA GLY A 61 -17.36 -11.86 7.13
C GLY A 61 -17.24 -12.02 5.62
N PHE A 62 -17.73 -13.13 5.08
CA PHE A 62 -17.67 -13.40 3.63
C PHE A 62 -18.62 -12.50 2.81
N ALA A 63 -19.66 -12.00 3.47
CA ALA A 63 -20.63 -11.07 2.93
C ALA A 63 -20.52 -9.76 3.71
N THR A 64 -20.20 -8.64 3.06
CA THR A 64 -20.01 -7.32 3.69
C THR A 64 -21.19 -6.38 3.42
N PRO A 65 -22.40 -6.60 3.99
CA PRO A 65 -23.46 -5.62 3.86
C PRO A 65 -23.06 -4.32 4.58
N PRO A 66 -23.55 -3.15 4.12
CA PRO A 66 -23.34 -1.92 4.86
C PRO A 66 -24.03 -2.03 6.21
N ILE A 67 -23.30 -1.66 7.28
CA ILE A 67 -23.86 -1.61 8.62
C ILE A 67 -23.81 -0.17 9.07
N ILE A 68 -24.97 0.39 9.35
CA ILE A 68 -25.10 1.80 9.72
C ILE A 68 -25.70 1.98 11.10
N ASP A 69 -25.35 3.08 11.75
CA ASP A 69 -25.93 3.45 13.04
C ASP A 69 -27.33 4.08 12.89
N GLY A 70 -27.96 4.39 14.02
CA GLY A 70 -29.28 5.02 14.02
C GLY A 70 -29.32 6.45 13.44
N TYR A 71 -28.20 7.17 13.43
CA TYR A 71 -28.14 8.53 12.90
C TYR A 71 -28.07 8.54 11.37
N ALA A 72 -27.27 7.64 10.79
CA ALA A 72 -27.23 7.39 9.36
C ALA A 72 -28.58 6.88 8.83
N VAL A 73 -29.29 6.00 9.57
CA VAL A 73 -30.67 5.61 9.20
C VAL A 73 -31.56 6.84 9.08
N GLN A 74 -31.61 7.68 10.12
CA GLN A 74 -32.47 8.89 10.12
C GLN A 74 -32.15 9.84 8.96
N SER A 75 -30.88 9.95 8.61
CA SER A 75 -30.40 10.84 7.55
C SER A 75 -30.74 10.31 6.14
N LEU A 76 -30.61 8.99 5.94
CA LEU A 76 -30.75 8.36 4.62
C LEU A 76 -32.15 7.83 4.33
N GLU A 77 -32.97 7.52 5.35
CA GLU A 77 -34.25 6.82 5.23
C GLU A 77 -35.18 7.45 4.18
N LYS A 78 -35.30 8.77 4.17
CA LYS A 78 -36.15 9.48 3.22
C LYS A 78 -35.74 9.27 1.76
N LEU A 79 -34.45 9.07 1.51
CA LEU A 79 -33.90 8.88 0.18
C LEU A 79 -33.96 7.42 -0.27
N ILE A 80 -33.67 6.47 0.62
CA ILE A 80 -33.40 5.07 0.22
C ILE A 80 -34.42 4.04 0.70
N SER A 81 -35.39 4.40 1.53
CA SER A 81 -36.34 3.43 2.14
C SER A 81 -37.14 2.59 1.14
N GLU A 82 -37.36 3.07 -0.08
CA GLU A 82 -38.02 2.29 -1.15
C GLU A 82 -37.09 1.23 -1.79
N PHE A 83 -35.77 1.37 -1.61
CA PHE A 83 -34.74 0.57 -2.28
C PHE A 83 -33.99 -0.38 -1.35
N VAL A 84 -34.19 -0.24 -0.04
CA VAL A 84 -33.50 -1.02 0.99
C VAL A 84 -34.46 -1.47 2.10
N GLU A 85 -34.07 -2.50 2.82
CA GLU A 85 -34.64 -2.88 4.11
C GLU A 85 -33.57 -2.69 5.19
N PHE A 86 -33.87 -1.85 6.20
CA PHE A 86 -33.02 -1.70 7.37
C PHE A 86 -33.28 -2.84 8.36
N VAL A 87 -32.33 -3.75 8.49
CA VAL A 87 -32.43 -4.93 9.35
C VAL A 87 -31.77 -4.61 10.70
N PRO A 88 -32.55 -4.53 11.81
CA PRO A 88 -32.00 -4.20 13.11
C PRO A 88 -31.06 -5.30 13.62
N LEU A 89 -29.92 -4.89 14.17
CA LEU A 89 -28.92 -5.77 14.79
C LEU A 89 -28.89 -5.58 16.30
N THR A 90 -28.55 -6.63 17.03
CA THR A 90 -28.29 -6.60 18.48
C THR A 90 -26.79 -6.52 18.73
N HIS A 91 -26.29 -5.32 18.97
CA HIS A 91 -24.94 -5.09 19.49
C HIS A 91 -25.00 -4.75 21.00
N PRO A 92 -24.04 -5.21 21.84
CA PRO A 92 -24.06 -4.92 23.27
C PRO A 92 -23.93 -3.44 23.65
N GLU A 93 -23.28 -2.64 22.80
CA GLU A 93 -22.90 -1.26 23.17
C GLU A 93 -23.72 -0.16 22.48
N TYR A 94 -24.28 -0.43 21.29
CA TYR A 94 -24.94 0.59 20.48
C TYR A 94 -26.00 0.00 19.55
N LYS A 95 -26.81 0.86 18.92
CA LYS A 95 -27.82 0.45 17.94
C LYS A 95 -27.25 0.56 16.54
N CYS A 96 -27.34 -0.52 15.77
CA CYS A 96 -26.93 -0.56 14.38
C CYS A 96 -27.90 -1.41 13.54
N TYR A 97 -27.81 -1.22 12.23
CA TYR A 97 -28.71 -1.80 11.24
C TYR A 97 -27.89 -2.28 10.05
N ALA A 98 -28.10 -3.52 9.61
CA ALA A 98 -27.62 -3.94 8.30
C ALA A 98 -28.55 -3.37 7.22
N VAL A 99 -27.98 -2.90 6.12
CA VAL A 99 -28.73 -2.36 4.98
C VAL A 99 -28.87 -3.46 3.92
N ASN A 100 -30.05 -4.09 3.87
CA ASN A 100 -30.38 -5.04 2.81
C ASN A 100 -30.81 -4.28 1.56
N ILE A 101 -29.97 -4.25 0.52
CA ILE A 101 -30.29 -3.54 -0.72
C ILE A 101 -31.10 -4.48 -1.62
N VAL A 102 -32.41 -4.26 -1.64
CA VAL A 102 -33.35 -5.03 -2.47
C VAL A 102 -33.40 -4.51 -3.92
N ASN A 103 -32.93 -3.29 -4.15
CA ASN A 103 -32.84 -2.71 -5.48
C ASN A 103 -31.67 -3.32 -6.28
N VAL A 104 -31.95 -4.42 -6.99
CA VAL A 104 -31.03 -5.07 -7.92
C VAL A 104 -31.48 -4.77 -9.35
N ILE A 105 -30.70 -3.99 -10.08
CA ILE A 105 -31.05 -3.55 -11.43
C ILE A 105 -30.44 -4.49 -12.45
N ASN A 106 -31.31 -5.19 -13.17
CA ASN A 106 -30.93 -5.99 -14.34
C ASN A 106 -30.77 -5.07 -15.55
N GLU A 107 -29.85 -5.42 -16.46
CA GLU A 107 -29.68 -4.73 -17.76
C GLU A 107 -29.38 -3.22 -17.63
N CYS A 108 -28.63 -2.83 -16.60
CA CYS A 108 -28.12 -1.47 -16.46
C CYS A 108 -26.69 -1.30 -16.98
N VAL A 109 -25.95 -2.40 -17.16
CA VAL A 109 -24.58 -2.37 -17.68
C VAL A 109 -24.59 -2.16 -19.19
N ASN A 110 -23.82 -1.20 -19.68
CA ASN A 110 -23.55 -1.03 -21.10
C ASN A 110 -22.32 -1.87 -21.49
N TYR A 111 -22.54 -3.15 -21.82
CA TYR A 111 -21.45 -4.08 -22.17
C TYR A 111 -20.60 -3.64 -23.35
N SER A 112 -21.12 -2.83 -24.27
CA SER A 112 -20.33 -2.30 -25.39
C SER A 112 -19.26 -1.27 -24.97
N GLU A 113 -19.39 -0.71 -23.77
CA GLU A 113 -18.49 0.31 -23.21
C GLU A 113 -17.84 -0.12 -21.89
N SER A 114 -18.22 -1.30 -21.37
CA SER A 114 -17.63 -1.91 -20.20
C SER A 114 -16.52 -2.88 -20.58
N ILE A 115 -15.55 -3.07 -19.69
CA ILE A 115 -14.45 -4.02 -19.82
C ILE A 115 -14.53 -4.97 -18.61
N PRO A 116 -14.96 -6.23 -18.80
CA PRO A 116 -14.98 -7.23 -17.74
C PRO A 116 -13.56 -7.56 -17.26
N ASP A 117 -13.40 -7.80 -15.96
CA ASP A 117 -12.13 -8.26 -15.38
C ASP A 117 -12.07 -9.81 -15.26
N ASP A 118 -10.91 -10.33 -14.88
CA ASP A 118 -10.67 -11.77 -14.72
C ASP A 118 -11.34 -12.40 -13.48
N PHE A 119 -11.82 -11.59 -12.55
CA PHE A 119 -12.40 -12.00 -11.26
C PHE A 119 -13.93 -11.92 -11.23
N GLY A 120 -14.53 -11.66 -12.39
CA GLY A 120 -15.97 -11.55 -12.55
C GLY A 120 -16.52 -10.20 -12.11
N GLY A 121 -15.75 -9.12 -12.20
CA GLY A 121 -16.16 -7.72 -12.10
C GLY A 121 -15.90 -6.96 -13.41
N PHE A 122 -15.51 -5.69 -13.30
CA PHE A 122 -15.22 -4.82 -14.42
C PHE A 122 -14.03 -3.91 -14.13
N ASP A 123 -12.99 -3.95 -14.97
CA ASP A 123 -11.92 -2.95 -15.00
C ASP A 123 -12.47 -1.58 -15.43
N LYS A 124 -13.49 -1.58 -16.30
CA LYS A 124 -14.26 -0.40 -16.68
C LYS A 124 -15.75 -0.72 -16.68
N LEU A 125 -16.53 0.01 -15.90
CA LEU A 125 -17.97 -0.17 -15.84
C LEU A 125 -18.71 1.01 -16.46
N SER A 126 -19.44 0.77 -17.55
CA SER A 126 -20.36 1.75 -18.12
C SER A 126 -21.81 1.37 -17.84
N PHE A 127 -22.65 2.39 -17.60
CA PHE A 127 -24.08 2.23 -17.36
C PHE A 127 -24.93 2.80 -18.49
N ILE A 128 -26.09 2.19 -18.70
CA ILE A 128 -27.19 2.74 -19.49
C ILE A 128 -27.88 3.80 -18.64
N GLU A 129 -27.69 5.09 -18.96
CA GLU A 129 -28.14 6.23 -18.14
C GLU A 129 -29.60 6.09 -17.66
N ASP A 130 -30.52 5.81 -18.59
CA ASP A 130 -31.95 5.74 -18.30
C ASP A 130 -32.33 4.66 -17.26
N LYS A 131 -31.48 3.64 -17.09
CA LYS A 131 -31.70 2.53 -16.15
C LYS A 131 -31.24 2.87 -14.73
N VAL A 132 -30.20 3.70 -14.60
CA VAL A 132 -29.61 4.10 -13.31
C VAL A 132 -30.09 5.48 -12.83
N LYS A 133 -30.77 6.23 -13.69
CA LYS A 133 -31.36 7.53 -13.34
C LYS A 133 -32.40 7.37 -12.24
N ARG A 134 -32.28 8.21 -11.20
CA ARG A 134 -33.12 8.20 -9.98
C ARG A 134 -33.01 6.91 -9.15
N GLN A 135 -31.88 6.22 -9.23
CA GLN A 135 -31.57 5.06 -8.39
C GLN A 135 -30.56 5.51 -7.33
N PRO A 136 -31.01 5.90 -6.12
CA PRO A 136 -30.12 6.50 -5.13
C PRO A 136 -29.11 5.49 -4.56
N ILE A 137 -29.51 4.23 -4.49
CA ILE A 137 -28.68 3.09 -4.10
C ILE A 137 -29.17 1.85 -4.86
N PHE A 138 -28.24 1.04 -5.36
CA PHE A 138 -28.56 -0.19 -6.07
C PHE A 138 -27.37 -1.15 -6.11
N ARG A 139 -27.67 -2.38 -6.50
CA ARG A 139 -26.70 -3.38 -6.94
C ARG A 139 -27.00 -3.78 -8.37
N ILE A 140 -26.01 -4.32 -9.05
CA ILE A 140 -26.16 -4.75 -10.44
C ILE A 140 -26.24 -6.26 -10.52
N LYS A 141 -26.99 -6.73 -11.51
CA LYS A 141 -26.91 -8.11 -11.97
C LYS A 141 -26.34 -8.11 -13.38
N TYR A 142 -25.24 -8.82 -13.59
CA TYR A 142 -24.54 -8.89 -14.87
C TYR A 142 -24.36 -10.35 -15.29
N THR A 143 -24.22 -10.56 -16.60
CA THR A 143 -24.19 -11.87 -17.23
C THR A 143 -22.92 -12.17 -18.01
N GLU A 144 -22.07 -11.17 -18.27
CA GLU A 144 -20.81 -11.34 -19.00
C GLU A 144 -19.63 -11.27 -18.03
N HIS A 145 -18.75 -12.27 -18.07
CA HIS A 145 -17.50 -12.31 -17.33
C HIS A 145 -16.48 -13.21 -18.05
N SER A 146 -15.18 -13.08 -17.71
CA SER A 146 -14.10 -13.90 -18.29
C SER A 146 -14.32 -15.41 -18.17
N LEU A 147 -15.05 -15.85 -17.12
CA LEU A 147 -15.32 -17.27 -16.81
C LEU A 147 -16.55 -17.87 -17.52
N GLY A 148 -17.23 -17.15 -18.44
CA GLY A 148 -18.45 -17.59 -19.15
C GLY A 148 -19.66 -16.65 -19.05
N ASP A 149 -20.84 -17.11 -19.49
CA ASP A 149 -22.07 -16.30 -19.42
C ASP A 149 -23.02 -16.88 -18.36
N PHE A 150 -23.00 -16.33 -17.14
CA PHE A 150 -24.02 -16.63 -16.14
C PHE A 150 -24.35 -15.43 -15.24
N PRO A 151 -25.60 -15.31 -14.76
CA PRO A 151 -26.03 -14.17 -13.98
C PRO A 151 -25.39 -14.15 -12.59
N ILE A 152 -24.64 -13.09 -12.29
CA ILE A 152 -24.07 -12.80 -10.97
C ILE A 152 -24.68 -11.50 -10.45
N ILE A 153 -25.10 -11.48 -9.18
CA ILE A 153 -25.43 -10.24 -8.48
C ILE A 153 -24.13 -9.73 -7.87
N SER A 154 -23.74 -8.51 -8.26
CA SER A 154 -22.53 -7.89 -7.74
C SER A 154 -22.59 -7.76 -6.22
N PRO A 155 -21.52 -8.11 -5.49
CA PRO A 155 -21.40 -7.72 -4.09
C PRO A 155 -21.17 -6.22 -3.93
N GLU A 156 -20.78 -5.52 -5.01
CA GLU A 156 -20.57 -4.08 -4.99
C GLU A 156 -21.87 -3.29 -4.90
N ILE A 157 -21.77 -2.13 -4.27
CA ILE A 157 -22.90 -1.25 -4.00
C ILE A 157 -22.65 0.06 -4.70
N TYR A 158 -23.62 0.48 -5.51
CA TYR A 158 -23.55 1.71 -6.26
C TYR A 158 -24.55 2.72 -5.73
N VAL A 159 -24.16 3.98 -5.72
CA VAL A 159 -24.97 5.10 -5.23
C VAL A 159 -24.89 6.29 -6.18
N SER A 160 -25.94 7.10 -6.16
CA SER A 160 -26.01 8.34 -6.97
C SER A 160 -25.37 9.54 -6.27
N ASP A 161 -25.16 10.63 -7.01
CA ASP A 161 -24.80 11.94 -6.45
C ASP A 161 -25.72 12.36 -5.27
N ALA A 162 -27.04 12.17 -5.41
CA ALA A 162 -28.00 12.55 -4.37
C ALA A 162 -27.79 11.79 -3.04
N PHE A 163 -27.32 10.55 -3.09
CA PHE A 163 -26.98 9.80 -1.87
C PHE A 163 -25.72 10.37 -1.22
N ARG A 164 -24.69 10.60 -2.03
CA ARG A 164 -23.41 11.15 -1.58
C ARG A 164 -23.58 12.54 -0.97
N GLU A 165 -24.42 13.39 -1.57
CA GLU A 165 -24.78 14.70 -1.04
C GLU A 165 -25.42 14.61 0.35
N VAL A 166 -26.39 13.72 0.56
CA VAL A 166 -27.02 13.52 1.87
C VAL A 166 -25.99 13.07 2.93
N VAL A 167 -25.03 12.22 2.57
CA VAL A 167 -23.95 11.79 3.47
C VAL A 167 -23.10 12.99 3.90
N PHE A 168 -22.67 13.83 2.97
CA PHE A 168 -21.85 15.01 3.29
C PHE A 168 -22.60 16.09 4.05
N GLU A 169 -23.83 16.42 3.63
CA GLU A 169 -24.63 17.46 4.27
C GLU A 169 -24.97 17.14 5.72
N ASN A 170 -25.08 15.85 6.07
CA ASN A 170 -25.33 15.39 7.44
C ASN A 170 -24.04 15.02 8.19
N GLY A 171 -22.86 15.20 7.58
CA GLY A 171 -21.58 14.92 8.21
C GLY A 171 -21.40 13.46 8.63
N LEU A 172 -21.97 12.52 7.87
CA LEU A 172 -21.89 11.09 8.17
C LEU A 172 -20.48 10.56 7.89
N THR A 173 -19.91 9.82 8.84
CA THR A 173 -18.53 9.29 8.75
C THR A 173 -18.49 7.82 8.38
N GLY A 174 -17.34 7.37 7.87
CA GLY A 174 -17.09 5.97 7.48
C GLY A 174 -17.50 5.60 6.04
N PHE A 175 -18.00 6.55 5.25
CA PHE A 175 -18.39 6.36 3.84
C PHE A 175 -17.27 6.76 2.89
N THR A 176 -16.87 5.85 2.01
CA THR A 176 -15.90 6.10 0.92
C THR A 176 -16.59 5.92 -0.42
N PHE A 177 -16.38 6.85 -1.35
CA PHE A 177 -17.02 6.87 -2.67
C PHE A 177 -15.99 6.87 -3.80
N TYR A 178 -16.05 5.87 -4.67
CA TYR A 178 -15.20 5.78 -5.87
C TYR A 178 -16.06 6.07 -7.11
N GLU A 179 -15.69 7.07 -7.92
CA GLU A 179 -16.41 7.33 -9.18
C GLU A 179 -16.22 6.14 -10.12
N VAL A 180 -17.31 5.56 -10.61
CA VAL A 180 -17.23 4.44 -11.58
C VAL A 180 -17.82 4.80 -12.93
N TRP A 181 -18.65 5.85 -13.02
CA TRP A 181 -19.27 6.27 -14.28
C TRP A 181 -19.86 7.69 -14.23
N SER A 182 -19.87 8.37 -15.37
CA SER A 182 -20.48 9.69 -15.59
C SER A 182 -21.27 9.73 -16.90
N SER A 183 -22.42 10.40 -16.89
CA SER A 183 -23.30 10.55 -18.06
C SER A 183 -22.90 11.66 -19.05
N GLN A 184 -21.79 12.37 -18.80
CA GLN A 184 -21.26 13.37 -19.73
C GLN A 184 -20.04 12.77 -20.42
N GLU A 185 -20.01 12.79 -21.76
CA GLU A 185 -18.78 12.59 -22.54
C GLU A 185 -17.82 13.74 -22.21
N ALA A 186 -17.03 13.56 -21.16
CA ALA A 186 -15.67 14.06 -21.19
C ALA A 186 -14.88 13.07 -22.06
N GLU A 187 -13.93 13.57 -22.87
CA GLU A 187 -12.80 12.74 -23.27
C GLU A 187 -12.36 12.02 -22.01
N ALA A 188 -12.47 10.69 -22.00
CA ALA A 188 -11.98 9.90 -20.90
C ALA A 188 -10.45 9.95 -20.96
N SER A 189 -9.85 11.06 -20.55
CA SER A 189 -8.71 10.95 -19.68
C SER A 189 -9.27 10.29 -18.43
N VAL A 190 -9.18 8.97 -18.39
CA VAL A 190 -9.14 8.26 -17.13
C VAL A 190 -7.82 8.75 -16.54
N GLU A 191 -7.88 9.83 -15.76
CA GLU A 191 -6.94 9.95 -14.65
C GLU A 191 -7.33 8.80 -13.73
N GLU A 192 -6.72 7.66 -14.00
CA GLU A 192 -6.71 6.56 -13.06
C GLU A 192 -6.12 7.20 -11.81
N LEU A 193 -6.94 7.34 -10.77
CA LEU A 193 -6.57 8.05 -9.53
C LEU A 193 -5.40 7.40 -8.78
N ASN A 194 -4.72 6.42 -9.41
CA ASN A 194 -3.62 5.57 -8.96
C ASN A 194 -3.20 4.61 -10.09
N PRO A 195 -2.58 5.08 -11.19
CA PRO A 195 -2.35 4.23 -12.35
C PRO A 195 -1.38 3.10 -12.01
N PHE A 196 -1.65 1.85 -12.42
CA PHE A 196 -0.71 0.76 -12.11
C PHE A 196 0.71 1.04 -12.66
N VAL A 197 0.78 1.79 -13.77
CA VAL A 197 2.01 2.35 -14.34
C VAL A 197 1.84 3.86 -14.44
N ARG A 198 2.69 4.64 -13.77
CA ARG A 198 2.71 6.11 -13.86
C ARG A 198 3.83 6.60 -14.77
N GLU A 199 3.63 7.72 -15.46
CA GLU A 199 4.76 8.44 -16.07
C GLU A 199 5.61 9.09 -14.96
N SER A 200 6.94 8.93 -15.02
CA SER A 200 7.84 9.56 -14.06
C SER A 200 7.78 11.09 -14.19
N LEU A 201 7.35 11.78 -13.14
CA LEU A 201 7.47 13.23 -13.01
C LEU A 201 8.86 13.54 -12.46
N ASP A 202 9.88 13.40 -13.32
CA ASP A 202 11.29 13.58 -12.94
C ASP A 202 11.52 14.90 -12.20
N GLU A 203 10.86 15.98 -12.63
CA GLU A 203 10.99 17.31 -12.01
C GLU A 203 10.53 17.32 -10.54
N ASP A 204 9.46 16.60 -10.20
CA ASP A 204 8.94 16.53 -8.83
C ASP A 204 9.86 15.69 -7.94
N VAL A 205 10.35 14.57 -8.46
CA VAL A 205 11.35 13.73 -7.77
C VAL A 205 12.66 14.50 -7.56
N GLU A 206 13.16 15.19 -8.57
CA GLU A 206 14.35 16.04 -8.49
C GLU A 206 14.16 17.17 -7.47
N ALA A 207 13.00 17.82 -7.44
CA ALA A 207 12.69 18.86 -6.45
C ALA A 207 12.65 18.30 -5.02
N HIS A 208 12.00 17.14 -4.83
CA HIS A 208 11.91 16.46 -3.53
C HIS A 208 13.29 16.04 -3.02
N LEU A 209 14.08 15.36 -3.84
CA LEU A 209 15.43 14.93 -3.47
C LEU A 209 16.33 16.12 -3.14
N GLN A 210 16.26 17.21 -3.92
CA GLN A 210 17.06 18.40 -3.67
C GLN A 210 16.67 19.14 -2.39
N ALA A 211 15.38 19.15 -2.04
CA ALA A 211 14.89 19.78 -0.82
C ALA A 211 15.47 19.12 0.45
N TYR A 212 15.69 17.81 0.42
CA TYR A 212 16.04 17.05 1.62
C TYR A 212 17.47 16.52 1.67
N TYR A 213 18.08 16.19 0.53
CA TYR A 213 19.41 15.59 0.48
C TYR A 213 20.50 16.51 -0.06
N GLY A 214 20.15 17.58 -0.78
CA GLY A 214 21.09 18.56 -1.33
C GLY A 214 21.11 18.59 -2.86
N PRO A 215 21.99 19.43 -3.46
CA PRO A 215 21.96 19.66 -4.90
C PRO A 215 22.32 18.40 -5.69
N ILE A 216 21.54 18.09 -6.72
CA ILE A 216 21.86 17.03 -7.68
C ILE A 216 23.06 17.46 -8.50
N ILE A 217 24.11 16.64 -8.48
CA ILE A 217 25.37 16.88 -9.22
C ILE A 217 25.53 15.94 -10.41
N ARG A 218 24.81 14.82 -10.44
CA ARG A 218 24.84 13.85 -11.53
C ARG A 218 23.48 13.18 -11.69
N ARG A 219 23.07 13.01 -12.94
CA ARG A 219 21.94 12.17 -13.36
C ARG A 219 22.51 11.09 -14.29
N VAL A 220 22.27 9.83 -13.94
CA VAL A 220 22.66 8.66 -14.72
C VAL A 220 21.39 8.03 -15.25
N GLU A 221 21.30 7.86 -16.57
CA GLU A 221 20.14 7.21 -17.19
C GLU A 221 20.21 5.69 -17.04
N ALA A 222 19.03 5.05 -17.02
CA ALA A 222 18.91 3.60 -17.06
C ALA A 222 19.56 3.03 -18.34
N GLU A 223 20.08 1.80 -18.28
CA GLU A 223 20.69 1.15 -19.44
C GLU A 223 19.66 0.83 -20.55
N SER A 224 18.40 0.64 -20.16
CA SER A 224 17.28 0.39 -21.08
C SER A 224 15.98 1.02 -20.57
N ALA A 225 14.94 0.97 -21.40
CA ALA A 225 13.59 1.42 -21.04
C ALA A 225 12.74 0.32 -20.37
N GLU A 226 13.33 -0.82 -19.99
CA GLU A 226 12.63 -1.87 -19.25
C GLU A 226 12.34 -1.40 -17.82
N LEU A 227 11.16 -1.72 -17.27
CA LEU A 227 10.75 -1.30 -15.91
C LEU A 227 11.68 -1.84 -14.80
N THR A 228 12.46 -2.87 -15.10
CA THR A 228 13.42 -3.49 -14.19
C THR A 228 14.75 -2.74 -14.12
N GLU A 229 14.98 -1.84 -15.08
CA GLU A 229 16.11 -0.92 -15.09
C GLU A 229 15.70 0.40 -14.44
N ALA A 230 16.63 1.00 -13.71
CA ALA A 230 16.46 2.31 -13.09
C ALA A 230 17.75 3.11 -13.29
N GLY A 231 17.59 4.42 -13.46
CA GLY A 231 18.71 5.34 -13.42
C GLY A 231 19.00 5.80 -11.99
N PHE A 232 19.90 6.77 -11.86
CA PHE A 232 20.31 7.31 -10.56
C PHE A 232 20.43 8.84 -10.57
N TYR A 233 19.98 9.46 -9.48
CA TYR A 233 20.37 10.80 -9.08
C TYR A 233 21.45 10.72 -8.02
N GLU A 234 22.45 11.60 -8.13
CA GLU A 234 23.47 11.79 -7.11
C GLU A 234 23.41 13.20 -6.56
N MET A 235 23.32 13.33 -5.24
CA MET A 235 23.40 14.60 -4.53
C MET A 235 24.75 14.77 -3.85
N ALA A 236 25.30 15.98 -3.92
CA ALA A 236 26.53 16.33 -3.21
C ALA A 236 26.29 16.45 -1.68
N PRO A 237 27.33 16.16 -0.86
CA PRO A 237 27.26 16.40 0.58
C PRO A 237 26.93 17.86 0.92
N THR A 238 26.13 18.04 1.97
CA THR A 238 25.81 19.33 2.58
C THR A 238 26.24 19.35 4.06
N GLU A 239 26.07 20.49 4.74
CA GLU A 239 26.34 20.56 6.18
C GLU A 239 25.39 19.68 7.00
N SER A 240 24.11 19.56 6.59
CA SER A 240 23.10 18.73 7.25
C SER A 240 23.17 17.26 6.84
N VAL A 241 23.58 16.97 5.61
CA VAL A 241 23.74 15.62 5.06
C VAL A 241 25.19 15.46 4.61
N PRO A 242 26.11 15.05 5.51
CA PRO A 242 27.55 15.01 5.22
C PRO A 242 27.95 13.74 4.43
N PHE A 243 27.10 13.32 3.48
CA PHE A 243 27.27 12.14 2.65
C PHE A 243 26.90 12.47 1.20
N TYR A 244 27.58 11.83 0.26
CA TYR A 244 27.01 11.66 -1.07
C TYR A 244 25.74 10.83 -0.92
N THR A 245 24.68 11.21 -1.61
CA THR A 245 23.43 10.47 -1.57
C THR A 245 23.04 10.06 -2.97
N VAL A 246 22.78 8.78 -3.16
CA VAL A 246 22.32 8.20 -4.42
C VAL A 246 20.85 7.83 -4.25
N ALA A 247 20.01 8.25 -5.18
CA ALA A 247 18.62 7.83 -5.27
C ALA A 247 18.39 7.16 -6.63
N THR A 248 17.59 6.09 -6.67
CA THR A 248 17.12 5.57 -7.97
C THR A 248 16.11 6.52 -8.59
N HIS A 249 15.98 6.45 -9.91
CA HIS A 249 14.81 6.97 -10.63
C HIS A 249 14.32 5.94 -11.64
N GLY A 250 13.01 5.73 -11.67
CA GLY A 250 12.34 4.82 -12.59
C GLY A 250 11.64 3.65 -11.90
N TYR A 251 12.07 3.22 -10.71
CA TYR A 251 11.37 2.14 -9.99
C TYR A 251 10.00 2.57 -9.49
N SER A 252 9.79 3.88 -9.29
CA SER A 252 8.48 4.42 -8.99
C SER A 252 7.55 4.49 -10.20
N THR A 253 7.95 4.06 -11.40
CA THR A 253 7.07 3.98 -12.58
C THR A 253 6.01 2.90 -12.40
N LEU A 254 6.33 1.80 -11.72
CA LEU A 254 5.42 0.67 -11.50
C LEU A 254 4.92 0.65 -10.05
N ARG A 255 3.63 0.45 -9.87
CA ARG A 255 3.02 0.24 -8.56
C ARG A 255 3.25 -1.20 -8.08
N LEU A 256 4.05 -1.37 -7.03
CA LEU A 256 4.25 -2.65 -6.36
C LEU A 256 3.05 -3.00 -5.46
N PRO A 257 2.71 -4.30 -5.31
CA PRO A 257 1.68 -4.70 -4.37
C PRO A 257 2.20 -4.50 -2.96
N ALA A 258 1.36 -3.98 -2.07
CA ALA A 258 1.67 -3.81 -0.66
C ALA A 258 0.70 -4.63 0.20
N PRO A 259 1.10 -5.06 1.40
CA PRO A 259 0.17 -5.65 2.37
C PRO A 259 -1.02 -4.72 2.65
N PRO A 260 -2.21 -5.27 2.94
CA PRO A 260 -3.37 -4.46 3.28
C PRO A 260 -3.07 -3.48 4.43
N GLY A 261 -3.35 -2.19 4.23
CA GLY A 261 -3.13 -1.14 5.23
C GLY A 261 -1.75 -0.49 5.21
N LEU A 262 -0.90 -0.78 4.22
CA LEU A 262 0.36 -0.08 4.01
C LEU A 262 0.34 0.70 2.69
N ASP A 263 0.74 1.97 2.78
CA ASP A 263 0.68 2.91 1.66
C ASP A 263 1.90 2.90 0.73
N SER A 264 2.83 1.94 0.84
CA SER A 264 4.11 1.96 0.13
C SER A 264 4.10 1.23 -1.22
N ALA A 265 3.41 1.79 -2.21
CA ALA A 265 3.22 1.12 -3.50
C ALA A 265 4.22 1.58 -4.59
N TYR A 266 4.60 2.86 -4.63
CA TYR A 266 5.67 3.34 -5.52
C TYR A 266 6.95 3.55 -4.73
N VAL A 267 8.06 3.04 -5.24
CA VAL A 267 9.33 3.01 -4.48
C VAL A 267 10.47 3.58 -5.30
N GLU A 268 11.25 4.44 -4.66
CA GLU A 268 12.64 4.71 -5.01
C GLU A 268 13.55 4.29 -3.84
N LEU A 269 14.77 3.90 -4.16
CA LEU A 269 15.78 3.46 -3.21
C LEU A 269 16.81 4.57 -3.00
N VAL A 270 17.27 4.73 -1.76
CA VAL A 270 18.26 5.75 -1.38
C VAL A 270 19.44 5.09 -0.67
N MET A 271 20.66 5.50 -0.99
CA MET A 271 21.87 5.10 -0.27
C MET A 271 22.79 6.29 -0.01
N HIS A 272 23.54 6.21 1.08
CA HIS A 272 24.53 7.22 1.45
C HIS A 272 25.95 6.66 1.32
N ALA A 273 26.88 7.49 0.86
CA ALA A 273 28.29 7.17 0.71
C ALA A 273 29.17 8.32 1.22
N ASP A 274 30.36 7.99 1.72
CA ASP A 274 31.34 8.99 2.18
C ASP A 274 32.26 9.49 1.05
N GLN A 275 32.18 8.88 -0.15
CA GLN A 275 32.85 9.30 -1.39
C GLN A 275 31.89 9.21 -2.58
N ASP A 276 32.27 9.80 -3.72
CA ASP A 276 31.51 9.75 -4.98
C ASP A 276 31.40 8.29 -5.48
N PRO A 277 30.19 7.72 -5.54
CA PRO A 277 29.99 6.31 -5.87
C PRO A 277 30.09 5.97 -7.35
N PHE A 278 30.16 6.95 -8.26
CA PHE A 278 30.32 6.70 -9.69
C PHE A 278 31.73 7.03 -10.22
N GLU A 279 32.55 7.76 -9.47
CA GLU A 279 33.96 8.01 -9.82
C GLU A 279 34.93 7.05 -9.12
N ASP A 280 34.62 6.61 -7.90
CA ASP A 280 35.47 5.68 -7.15
C ASP A 280 34.98 4.23 -7.31
N GLU A 281 35.79 3.42 -8.01
CA GLU A 281 35.54 2.00 -8.28
C GLU A 281 35.23 1.20 -7.00
N LYS A 282 35.72 1.64 -5.84
CA LYS A 282 35.45 0.98 -4.55
C LYS A 282 34.00 1.04 -4.12
N TYR A 283 33.24 2.00 -4.66
CA TYR A 283 31.84 2.27 -4.32
C TYR A 283 30.89 1.90 -5.47
N SER A 284 31.40 1.35 -6.58
CA SER A 284 30.58 0.95 -7.73
C SER A 284 29.54 -0.13 -7.39
N TRP A 285 29.69 -0.81 -6.25
CA TRP A 285 28.72 -1.77 -5.75
C TRP A 285 27.43 -1.12 -5.24
N ILE A 286 27.43 0.19 -4.93
CA ILE A 286 26.26 0.91 -4.42
C ILE A 286 25.15 0.95 -5.49
N PRO A 287 25.38 1.48 -6.71
CA PRO A 287 24.39 1.37 -7.79
C PRO A 287 23.97 -0.08 -8.06
N GLN A 288 24.91 -1.04 -7.98
CA GLN A 288 24.63 -2.45 -8.26
C GLN A 288 23.67 -3.08 -7.24
N VAL A 289 23.84 -2.82 -5.93
CA VAL A 289 22.92 -3.34 -4.91
C VAL A 289 21.56 -2.66 -4.98
N MET A 290 21.52 -1.35 -5.25
CA MET A 290 20.26 -0.62 -5.44
C MET A 290 19.48 -1.20 -6.61
N HIS A 291 20.15 -1.44 -7.74
CA HIS A 291 19.56 -2.12 -8.90
C HIS A 291 19.13 -3.56 -8.56
N GLN A 292 19.95 -4.35 -7.87
CA GLN A 292 19.60 -5.73 -7.46
C GLN A 292 18.30 -5.77 -6.65
N VAL A 293 18.16 -4.89 -5.65
CA VAL A 293 16.97 -4.85 -4.79
C VAL A 293 15.74 -4.36 -5.55
N GLY A 294 15.86 -3.26 -6.30
CA GLY A 294 14.73 -2.69 -7.04
C GLY A 294 14.27 -3.58 -8.20
N SER A 295 15.21 -4.09 -9.00
CA SER A 295 14.91 -5.02 -10.10
C SER A 295 14.29 -6.32 -9.60
N PHE A 296 14.73 -6.85 -8.45
CA PHE A 296 14.09 -7.99 -7.81
C PHE A 296 12.63 -7.69 -7.44
N ALA A 297 12.38 -6.52 -6.84
CA ALA A 297 11.04 -6.13 -6.43
C ALA A 297 10.10 -5.98 -7.63
N VAL A 298 10.54 -5.28 -8.68
CA VAL A 298 9.77 -5.10 -9.92
C VAL A 298 9.53 -6.42 -10.64
N ASN A 299 10.57 -7.23 -10.87
CA ASN A 299 10.44 -8.49 -11.62
C ASN A 299 9.49 -9.50 -10.96
N ASN A 300 9.43 -9.49 -9.63
CA ASN A 300 8.67 -10.48 -8.87
C ASN A 300 7.39 -9.89 -8.26
N MET A 301 7.05 -8.64 -8.56
CA MET A 301 5.91 -7.93 -7.95
C MET A 301 5.96 -8.04 -6.43
N ASN A 302 7.13 -7.75 -5.86
CA ASN A 302 7.42 -7.92 -4.45
C ASN A 302 7.41 -6.57 -3.74
N TRP A 303 6.73 -6.53 -2.60
CA TRP A 303 6.71 -5.38 -1.71
C TRP A 303 8.11 -5.10 -1.11
N ILE A 304 8.47 -3.81 -0.99
CA ILE A 304 9.61 -3.34 -0.20
C ILE A 304 9.07 -2.54 0.98
N GLY A 305 9.38 -2.98 2.20
CA GLY A 305 8.98 -2.34 3.44
C GLY A 305 10.17 -1.98 4.32
N GLN A 306 9.96 -1.05 5.25
CA GLN A 306 10.96 -0.75 6.27
C GLN A 306 11.31 -2.01 7.08
N TRP A 307 12.59 -2.12 7.42
CA TRP A 307 13.22 -3.19 8.20
C TRP A 307 13.36 -4.53 7.49
N MET A 308 12.89 -4.65 6.25
CA MET A 308 13.18 -5.82 5.43
C MET A 308 14.68 -5.92 5.15
N VAL A 309 15.21 -7.15 5.22
CA VAL A 309 16.61 -7.46 4.95
C VAL A 309 16.71 -8.21 3.62
N PHE A 310 17.61 -7.75 2.76
CA PHE A 310 17.91 -8.31 1.45
C PHE A 310 19.37 -8.79 1.40
N PRO A 311 19.63 -10.09 1.64
CA PRO A 311 20.98 -10.63 1.60
C PRO A 311 21.48 -10.79 0.16
N ASN A 312 22.77 -10.54 -0.09
CA ASN A 312 23.40 -10.78 -1.38
C ASN A 312 23.66 -12.27 -1.59
N GLN A 313 22.69 -12.94 -2.19
CA GLN A 313 22.66 -14.39 -2.41
C GLN A 313 22.36 -14.73 -3.87
N GLU A 314 22.54 -16.01 -4.21
CA GLU A 314 21.96 -16.58 -5.42
C GLU A 314 20.43 -16.41 -5.43
N LEU A 315 19.85 -16.21 -6.63
CA LEU A 315 18.45 -15.81 -6.80
C LEU A 315 17.45 -16.76 -6.12
N ASP A 316 17.66 -18.07 -6.19
CA ASP A 316 16.77 -19.06 -5.58
C ASP A 316 16.70 -18.93 -4.05
N ARG A 317 17.85 -18.65 -3.41
CA ARG A 317 17.96 -18.38 -1.98
C ARG A 317 17.42 -17.02 -1.60
N TYR A 318 17.64 -16.04 -2.46
CA TYR A 318 17.10 -14.70 -2.27
C TYR A 318 15.57 -14.75 -2.22
N VAL A 319 14.93 -15.46 -3.17
CA VAL A 319 13.47 -15.69 -3.20
C VAL A 319 13.00 -16.43 -1.94
N ASP A 320 13.62 -17.57 -1.58
CA ASP A 320 13.25 -18.34 -0.36
C ASP A 320 13.40 -17.49 0.91
N THR A 321 14.44 -16.66 1.01
CA THR A 321 14.66 -15.77 2.15
C THR A 321 13.58 -14.68 2.24
N TYR A 322 13.22 -14.10 1.09
CA TYR A 322 12.16 -13.09 1.01
C TYR A 322 10.80 -13.68 1.43
N GLU A 323 10.39 -14.81 0.85
CA GLU A 323 9.11 -15.48 1.16
C GLU A 323 9.01 -15.88 2.63
N ARG A 324 10.09 -16.40 3.21
CA ARG A 324 10.15 -16.74 4.63
C ARG A 324 9.98 -15.52 5.52
N THR A 325 10.61 -14.41 5.13
CA THR A 325 10.49 -13.14 5.86
C THR A 325 9.04 -12.65 5.86
N LEU A 326 8.35 -12.70 4.72
CA LEU A 326 6.95 -12.30 4.62
C LEU A 326 5.99 -13.22 5.40
N THR A 327 6.26 -14.52 5.41
CA THR A 327 5.39 -15.52 6.06
C THR A 327 5.67 -15.67 7.56
N GLY A 328 6.73 -15.02 8.08
CA GLY A 328 7.21 -15.22 9.45
C GLY A 328 7.85 -16.60 9.67
N GLU A 329 8.15 -17.34 8.59
CA GLU A 329 8.90 -18.58 8.68
C GLU A 329 10.37 -18.31 9.03
N LYS A 330 11.01 -19.29 9.68
CA LYS A 330 12.44 -19.19 10.00
C LYS A 330 13.29 -19.27 8.73
N VAL A 331 14.14 -18.27 8.54
CA VAL A 331 15.20 -18.27 7.53
C VAL A 331 16.26 -19.32 7.87
N LYS A 332 16.73 -20.06 6.86
CA LYS A 332 17.78 -21.08 7.03
C LYS A 332 19.14 -20.42 7.17
N LEU A 333 19.90 -20.85 8.17
CA LEU A 333 21.25 -20.37 8.45
C LEU A 333 22.30 -21.49 8.26
N PRO A 334 23.55 -21.16 7.87
CA PRO A 334 24.04 -19.82 7.53
C PRO A 334 23.47 -19.27 6.22
N LEU A 335 23.47 -17.94 6.04
CA LEU A 335 22.81 -17.28 4.90
C LEU A 335 23.46 -17.59 3.54
N GLN A 336 24.72 -18.05 3.47
CA GLN A 336 25.44 -18.26 2.20
C GLN A 336 25.43 -17.00 1.32
N VAL A 337 26.00 -15.92 1.85
CA VAL A 337 26.03 -14.60 1.20
C VAL A 337 27.40 -14.31 0.59
N GLN A 338 27.44 -13.37 -0.36
CA GLN A 338 28.68 -12.88 -0.97
C GLN A 338 28.89 -11.40 -0.63
N PRO A 339 30.11 -10.97 -0.29
CA PRO A 339 30.37 -9.54 -0.08
C PRO A 339 30.24 -8.78 -1.39
N TYR A 340 29.64 -7.59 -1.35
CA TYR A 340 29.50 -6.70 -2.51
C TYR A 340 30.85 -6.21 -3.05
N SER A 341 31.83 -6.07 -2.16
CA SER A 341 33.20 -5.70 -2.49
C SER A 341 34.16 -6.37 -1.48
N PRO A 342 35.37 -6.79 -1.92
CA PRO A 342 36.40 -7.29 -1.03
C PRO A 342 36.80 -6.29 0.08
N GLU A 343 36.64 -4.98 -0.14
CA GLU A 343 37.06 -3.94 0.81
C GLU A 343 36.00 -3.64 1.88
N SER A 344 34.70 -3.71 1.56
CA SER A 344 33.63 -3.31 2.48
C SER A 344 33.19 -4.45 3.41
N GLY A 345 33.16 -5.68 2.89
CA GLY A 345 32.67 -6.86 3.60
C GLY A 345 31.16 -6.86 3.87
N PHE A 346 30.41 -5.88 3.37
CA PHE A 346 28.94 -5.88 3.42
C PHE A 346 28.38 -6.93 2.48
N CYS A 347 27.42 -7.70 2.97
CA CYS A 347 26.88 -8.88 2.28
C CYS A 347 25.36 -8.80 2.08
N GLY A 348 24.73 -7.67 2.40
CA GLY A 348 23.30 -7.44 2.23
C GLY A 348 22.93 -6.03 2.65
N VAL A 349 21.65 -5.70 2.54
CA VAL A 349 21.11 -4.41 2.99
C VAL A 349 19.85 -4.59 3.82
N MET A 350 19.58 -3.65 4.72
CA MET A 350 18.32 -3.51 5.42
C MET A 350 17.65 -2.21 4.99
N VAL A 351 16.35 -2.25 4.74
CA VAL A 351 15.58 -1.03 4.52
C VAL A 351 15.41 -0.31 5.85
N VAL A 352 15.75 0.97 5.92
CA VAL A 352 15.66 1.78 7.13
C VAL A 352 14.92 3.09 6.84
N PRO A 353 14.38 3.76 7.87
CA PRO A 353 13.96 5.15 7.74
C PRO A 353 15.12 6.03 7.26
N PRO A 354 14.84 7.17 6.61
CA PRO A 354 15.86 8.15 6.29
C PRO A 354 16.61 8.62 7.55
N LEU A 355 17.75 9.26 7.33
CA LEU A 355 18.42 10.05 8.36
C LEU A 355 17.40 10.95 9.08
N PRO A 356 17.48 11.14 10.42
CA PRO A 356 16.50 11.93 11.16
C PRO A 356 16.27 13.34 10.61
N GLN A 357 17.33 14.00 10.12
CA GLN A 357 17.24 15.31 9.47
C GLN A 357 16.61 15.30 8.08
N CYS A 358 16.46 14.13 7.47
CA CYS A 358 15.82 13.88 6.17
C CYS A 358 14.51 13.10 6.33
N GLN A 359 13.89 13.09 7.52
CA GLN A 359 12.71 12.27 7.78
C GLN A 359 11.56 12.57 6.81
N GLU A 360 11.39 13.83 6.43
CA GLU A 360 10.38 14.27 5.45
C GLU A 360 10.68 13.81 4.02
N ALA A 361 11.92 13.39 3.72
CA ALA A 361 12.27 12.82 2.42
C ALA A 361 11.64 11.45 2.17
N PHE A 362 11.18 10.78 3.24
CA PHE A 362 10.65 9.41 3.17
C PHE A 362 9.50 9.25 2.18
N MET A 363 8.67 10.29 2.04
CA MET A 363 7.44 10.22 1.28
C MET A 363 7.26 11.52 0.51
N MET A 364 7.01 11.39 -0.80
CA MET A 364 6.59 12.50 -1.65
C MET A 364 5.13 12.25 -2.03
N PRO A 365 4.19 13.17 -1.71
CA PRO A 365 2.83 13.06 -2.19
C PRO A 365 2.80 13.07 -3.71
N TYR A 366 1.76 12.49 -4.30
CA TYR A 366 1.58 12.67 -5.74
C TYR A 366 1.32 14.15 -6.03
N LEU A 367 2.06 14.69 -6.99
CA LEU A 367 1.94 16.05 -7.46
C LEU A 367 1.49 16.01 -8.92
N GLU A 368 0.47 16.79 -9.26
CA GLU A 368 0.08 17.05 -10.65
C GLU A 368 0.39 18.52 -10.95
N ASN A 369 1.35 18.78 -11.85
CA ASN A 369 1.84 20.13 -12.15
C ASN A 369 2.26 20.91 -10.87
N GLY A 370 2.95 20.22 -9.94
CA GLY A 370 3.43 20.80 -8.68
C GLY A 370 2.34 21.05 -7.62
N LYS A 371 1.15 20.43 -7.75
CA LYS A 371 0.09 20.50 -6.74
C LYS A 371 -0.28 19.12 -6.23
N GLU A 372 -0.39 19.00 -4.91
CA GLU A 372 -0.83 17.78 -4.25
C GLU A 372 -2.26 17.40 -4.67
N THR A 373 -2.44 16.14 -5.04
CA THR A 373 -3.73 15.55 -5.38
C THR A 373 -4.17 14.58 -4.29
N HIS A 374 -5.37 14.77 -3.75
CA HIS A 374 -5.90 13.87 -2.73
C HIS A 374 -6.38 12.53 -3.33
N GLY A 375 -5.94 11.41 -2.74
CA GLY A 375 -6.39 10.05 -3.11
C GLY A 375 -5.39 9.22 -3.91
N GLU A 376 -4.25 9.82 -4.28
CA GLU A 376 -3.16 9.18 -5.02
C GLU A 376 -2.11 8.56 -4.08
N TRP A 377 -1.51 7.42 -4.44
CA TRP A 377 -0.43 6.79 -3.66
C TRP A 377 0.85 7.59 -3.79
N PRO A 378 1.52 7.91 -2.67
CA PRO A 378 2.76 8.64 -2.72
C PRO A 378 3.94 7.78 -3.18
N VAL A 379 5.06 8.46 -3.47
CA VAL A 379 6.36 7.81 -3.70
C VAL A 379 7.09 7.66 -2.39
N TYR A 380 7.59 6.46 -2.12
CA TYR A 380 8.37 6.15 -0.95
C TYR A 380 9.84 6.07 -1.29
N PHE A 381 10.66 6.80 -0.53
CA PHE A 381 12.10 6.80 -0.66
C PHE A 381 12.69 5.92 0.44
N HIS A 382 12.95 4.66 0.11
CA HIS A 382 13.45 3.65 1.03
C HIS A 382 14.97 3.71 1.12
N THR A 383 15.49 4.06 2.29
CA THR A 383 16.94 4.09 2.52
C THR A 383 17.47 2.68 2.74
N LEU A 384 18.52 2.28 2.03
CA LEU A 384 19.19 0.99 2.20
C LEU A 384 20.44 1.17 3.08
N LEU A 385 20.48 0.41 4.18
CA LEU A 385 21.59 0.34 5.11
C LEU A 385 22.40 -0.94 4.87
N PRO A 386 23.67 -0.87 4.46
CA PRO A 386 24.52 -2.04 4.28
C PRO A 386 24.73 -2.82 5.59
N LEU A 387 24.63 -4.15 5.52
CA LEU A 387 24.81 -5.07 6.63
C LEU A 387 25.93 -6.09 6.37
N TYR A 388 26.62 -6.46 7.43
CA TYR A 388 27.50 -7.63 7.44
C TYR A 388 26.71 -8.93 7.56
N GLU A 389 27.30 -10.06 7.17
CA GLU A 389 26.69 -11.39 7.33
C GLU A 389 26.25 -11.63 8.79
N GLU A 390 27.13 -11.39 9.75
CA GLU A 390 26.84 -11.61 11.17
C GLU A 390 25.70 -10.72 11.69
N GLU A 391 25.49 -9.53 11.10
CA GLU A 391 24.40 -8.63 11.46
C GLU A 391 23.06 -9.13 10.92
N MET A 392 23.03 -9.61 9.67
CA MET A 392 21.84 -10.23 9.09
C MET A 392 21.47 -11.53 9.80
N GLU A 393 22.45 -12.39 10.13
CA GLU A 393 22.19 -13.60 10.89
C GLU A 393 21.62 -13.30 12.27
N TYR A 394 22.14 -12.26 12.94
CA TYR A 394 21.61 -11.80 14.22
C TYR A 394 20.16 -11.29 14.08
N TYR A 395 19.87 -10.52 13.03
CA TYR A 395 18.50 -10.09 12.70
C TYR A 395 17.55 -11.28 12.55
N PHE A 396 17.89 -12.28 11.74
CA PHE A 396 17.01 -13.44 11.54
C PHE A 396 16.87 -14.35 12.77
N GLN A 397 17.83 -14.31 13.71
CA GLN A 397 17.79 -15.09 14.96
C GLN A 397 17.05 -14.39 16.09
N HIS A 398 17.20 -13.06 16.20
CA HIS A 398 16.81 -12.30 17.38
C HIS A 398 15.81 -11.18 17.10
N GLY A 399 15.54 -10.89 15.83
CA GLY A 399 14.61 -9.87 15.38
C GLY A 399 15.24 -8.49 15.24
N GLN A 400 14.46 -7.58 14.64
CA GLN A 400 14.82 -6.21 14.33
C GLN A 400 15.29 -5.41 15.56
N GLU A 401 14.48 -5.39 16.63
CA GLU A 401 14.74 -4.55 17.81
C GLU A 401 16.10 -4.86 18.43
N ALA A 402 16.45 -6.14 18.52
CA ALA A 402 17.72 -6.59 19.08
C ALA A 402 18.92 -6.15 18.22
N LEU A 403 18.79 -6.19 16.88
CA LEU A 403 19.86 -5.70 16.00
C LEU A 403 20.04 -4.19 16.16
N LEU A 404 18.94 -3.44 16.15
CA LEU A 404 18.96 -1.98 16.27
C LEU A 404 19.60 -1.52 17.58
N GLU A 405 19.27 -2.16 18.70
CA GLU A 405 19.89 -1.86 20.01
C GLU A 405 21.42 -1.91 19.96
N LYS A 406 21.98 -2.90 19.25
CA LYS A 406 23.44 -3.06 19.10
C LYS A 406 24.06 -2.09 18.11
N MET A 407 23.40 -1.87 16.98
CA MET A 407 23.90 -1.00 15.92
C MET A 407 23.93 0.46 16.37
N MET A 408 22.91 0.89 17.13
CA MET A 408 22.74 2.27 17.55
C MET A 408 23.64 2.71 18.73
N GLU A 409 24.45 1.81 19.30
CA GLU A 409 25.36 2.15 20.43
C GLU A 409 26.31 3.32 20.12
N ASN A 410 26.69 3.52 18.86
CA ASN A 410 27.59 4.60 18.44
C ASN A 410 26.88 5.75 17.69
N GLY A 411 25.54 5.82 17.77
CA GLY A 411 24.73 6.84 17.07
C GLY A 411 24.31 6.43 15.65
N ILE A 412 23.31 7.12 15.10
CA ILE A 412 22.69 6.77 13.81
C ILE A 412 23.63 7.13 12.65
N GLU A 413 24.34 8.26 12.73
CA GLU A 413 25.26 8.74 11.70
C GLU A 413 26.41 7.74 11.47
N HIS A 414 26.79 6.98 12.51
CA HIS A 414 27.79 5.93 12.41
C HIS A 414 27.36 4.79 11.47
N LEU A 415 26.06 4.52 11.34
CA LEU A 415 25.54 3.43 10.52
C LEU A 415 25.73 3.67 9.02
N PHE A 416 25.70 4.94 8.62
CA PHE A 416 25.87 5.36 7.23
C PHE A 416 27.34 5.56 6.84
N ASN A 417 28.28 5.37 7.77
CA ASN A 417 29.69 5.33 7.46
C ASN A 417 30.06 3.95 6.89
N LEU A 418 30.45 3.90 5.61
CA LEU A 418 30.81 2.66 4.91
C LEU A 418 32.12 2.03 5.40
N HIS A 419 32.88 2.73 6.26
CA HIS A 419 34.04 2.21 6.98
C HIS A 419 33.72 1.80 8.44
N ARG A 420 32.44 1.76 8.83
CA ARG A 420 32.05 1.31 10.18
C ARG A 420 32.56 -0.10 10.44
N PRO A 421 33.03 -0.41 11.66
CA PRO A 421 33.34 -1.78 12.01
C PRO A 421 32.06 -2.63 12.02
N ASN A 422 32.22 -3.91 11.75
CA ASN A 422 31.17 -4.89 11.95
C ASN A 422 30.78 -4.94 13.44
N THR A 423 29.47 -4.83 13.70
CA THR A 423 28.89 -4.76 15.05
C THR A 423 29.28 -5.95 15.94
N PHE A 424 29.48 -7.12 15.33
CA PHE A 424 29.77 -8.38 16.03
C PHE A 424 31.22 -8.83 15.95
N LYS A 425 32.09 -8.11 15.21
CA LYS A 425 33.55 -8.35 15.27
C LYS A 425 34.15 -7.53 16.38
N GLU A 426 34.91 -8.18 17.27
CA GLU A 426 35.60 -7.50 18.36
C GLU A 426 36.39 -6.30 17.84
N LYS A 427 36.18 -5.12 18.44
CA LYS A 427 37.11 -3.99 18.30
C LYS A 427 38.48 -4.53 18.72
N ARG A 428 39.41 -4.73 17.77
CA ARG A 428 40.81 -4.99 18.10
C ARG A 428 41.25 -3.84 19.00
N LYS A 429 41.33 -4.07 20.31
CA LYS A 429 41.93 -3.11 21.23
C LYS A 429 43.34 -2.90 20.71
N GLY A 430 43.56 -1.71 20.14
CA GLY A 430 44.85 -1.30 19.63
C GLY A 430 45.89 -1.62 20.68
N PHE A 431 46.86 -2.44 20.32
CA PHE A 431 48.01 -2.76 21.13
C PHE A 431 48.92 -1.52 21.15
N PHE A 432 48.47 -0.46 21.82
CA PHE A 432 49.24 0.73 22.10
C PHE A 432 49.28 0.96 23.61
N GLY A 433 50.48 0.77 24.17
CA GLY A 433 50.84 1.43 25.42
C GLY A 433 50.94 0.56 26.67
N ARG A 434 51.65 -0.57 26.62
CA ARG A 434 52.58 -0.86 27.72
C ARG A 434 53.70 0.17 27.57
N PHE A 435 53.67 1.28 28.30
CA PHE A 435 54.82 2.04 28.82
C PHE A 435 54.34 3.27 29.61
N ASN A 436 54.87 3.41 30.83
CA ASN A 436 54.67 4.44 31.87
C ASN A 436 53.39 4.28 32.71
N LYS A 437 53.41 4.02 34.03
CA LYS A 437 54.41 4.20 35.10
C LYS A 437 54.35 3.04 36.09
#